data_AF-A0A3Q2PKK2-F1
#
_entry.id   AF-A0A3Q2PKK2-F1
#
_cell.length_a   1.000
_cell.length_b   1.000
_cell.length_c   1.000
_cell.angle_alpha   90.00
_cell.angle_beta   90.00
_cell.angle_gamma   90.00
#
_symmetry.space_group_name_H-M   'P 1'
#
loop_
_entity.id
_entity.type
_entity.pdbx_description
1 polymer ?
#
loop_
_entity_poly.entity_id
_entity_poly.type
_entity_poly.pdbx_seq_one_letter_code
_entity_poly.pdbx_strand_id
1 'polypeptide(L)'
;MAGKLILPVLLLLFTGPLYPIEGTTSSRSDDGSSPQISLLQSFNFFGQHYSQIYVNHNGHLTFDSSWSSFTPQQFPMYGGRDIIAPYWTDLDNRGNGDIYYVQYTNGSILQQVTQDINAYFPGLNFHANWVFIATWHEVAYFPMTGTQTTIQAILTTNGQYSFVLMNYGSLANTSRLIQAGYDTISSSHHFSIPGSMSNNASGSNSIFSLDSNVNVPGRWVFRVDHGSTGSHAHLPAPASLSPSPVTLSARRGASAIVDLSSMVTNVCHQHHVVVIMKDAIGKLVNSSGTVKSVREFAPVMV
;
A
#
# COMPACT_ATOMS: atom_id res chain seq x y z
N MET A 1 3.46 -10.83 47.11
CA MET A 1 3.94 -9.83 46.15
C MET A 1 3.69 -10.37 44.75
N ALA A 2 2.65 -9.90 44.07
CA ALA A 2 2.33 -10.33 42.71
C ALA A 2 3.10 -9.44 41.72
N GLY A 3 4.06 -10.04 41.01
CA GLY A 3 4.76 -9.36 39.93
C GLY A 3 3.82 -9.10 38.78
N LYS A 4 3.65 -7.82 38.39
CA LYS A 4 3.03 -7.45 37.11
C LYS A 4 3.94 -7.96 36.00
N LEU A 5 3.50 -9.00 35.30
CA LEU A 5 4.08 -9.39 34.02
C LEU A 5 3.63 -8.34 33.00
N ILE A 6 4.47 -7.35 32.73
CA ILE A 6 4.30 -6.45 31.59
C ILE A 6 4.74 -7.28 30.38
N LEU A 7 3.79 -7.83 29.62
CA LEU A 7 4.10 -8.37 28.30
C LEU A 7 4.60 -7.19 27.44
N PRO A 8 5.82 -7.23 26.88
CA PRO A 8 6.17 -6.28 25.85
C PRO A 8 5.26 -6.57 24.67
N VAL A 9 4.43 -5.60 24.30
CA VAL A 9 3.79 -5.58 22.98
C VAL A 9 4.95 -5.56 21.99
N LEU A 10 5.21 -6.70 21.36
CA LEU A 10 6.14 -6.78 20.24
C LEU A 10 5.52 -5.94 19.13
N LEU A 11 6.00 -4.69 19.00
CA LEU A 11 5.67 -3.84 17.86
C LEU A 11 6.29 -4.53 16.65
N LEU A 12 5.50 -5.32 15.92
CA LEU A 12 5.88 -5.83 14.61
C LEU A 12 6.10 -4.59 13.74
N LEU A 13 7.37 -4.24 13.52
CA LEU A 13 7.74 -3.22 12.55
C LEU A 13 7.26 -3.71 11.18
N PHE A 14 6.17 -3.14 10.70
CA PHE A 14 5.66 -3.41 9.37
C PHE A 14 6.67 -2.87 8.35
N THR A 15 7.34 -3.77 7.63
CA THR A 15 8.36 -3.41 6.63
C THR A 15 7.76 -3.15 5.24
N GLY A 16 6.45 -3.32 5.06
CA GLY A 16 5.78 -3.19 3.78
C GLY A 16 5.96 -4.39 2.84
N PRO A 17 5.12 -4.51 1.80
CA PRO A 17 5.20 -5.56 0.80
C PRO A 17 6.22 -5.21 -0.29
N LEU A 18 7.46 -4.91 0.11
CA LEU A 18 8.52 -4.44 -0.78
C LEU A 18 9.10 -5.58 -1.62
N TYR A 19 9.39 -5.28 -2.89
CA TYR A 19 10.32 -6.07 -3.70
C TYR A 19 11.76 -5.69 -3.36
N PRO A 20 12.77 -6.47 -3.79
CA PRO A 20 14.17 -6.17 -3.49
C PRO A 20 14.57 -4.73 -3.82
N ILE A 21 15.37 -4.16 -2.93
CA ILE A 21 15.89 -2.79 -3.04
C ILE A 21 17.25 -2.89 -3.73
N GLU A 22 17.24 -2.81 -5.05
CA GLU A 22 18.44 -2.95 -5.87
C GLU A 22 18.30 -2.16 -7.18
N GLY A 23 19.39 -2.10 -7.94
CA GLY A 23 19.42 -1.47 -9.25
C GLY A 23 20.45 -0.38 -9.40
N THR A 24 20.25 0.46 -10.41
CA THR A 24 21.05 1.67 -10.61
C THR A 24 20.61 2.72 -9.59
N THR A 25 21.58 3.29 -8.88
CA THR A 25 21.32 4.39 -7.94
C THR A 25 21.30 5.72 -8.69
N SER A 26 20.24 6.51 -8.48
CA SER A 26 20.18 7.89 -8.95
C SER A 26 21.13 8.79 -8.15
N SER A 27 21.48 9.94 -8.70
CA SER A 27 22.31 10.92 -8.01
C SER A 27 21.68 11.41 -6.69
N ARG A 28 22.49 11.95 -5.79
CA ARG A 28 22.00 12.66 -4.61
C ARG A 28 21.79 14.14 -4.95
N SER A 29 20.55 14.59 -4.89
CA SER A 29 20.12 15.96 -5.20
C SER A 29 18.71 16.17 -4.65
N ASP A 30 18.41 17.40 -4.22
CA ASP A 30 17.10 17.81 -3.67
C ASP A 30 15.96 17.59 -4.68
N ASP A 31 15.89 18.45 -5.68
CA ASP A 31 14.88 18.39 -6.75
C ASP A 31 15.41 17.70 -8.00
N GLY A 32 16.18 16.63 -7.80
CA GLY A 32 16.82 15.90 -8.88
C GLY A 32 15.89 14.93 -9.60
N SER A 33 16.46 14.23 -10.59
CA SER A 33 15.81 13.15 -11.31
C SER A 33 16.88 12.19 -11.84
N SER A 34 16.48 10.97 -12.16
CA SER A 34 17.31 10.10 -12.98
C SER A 34 17.55 10.73 -14.37
N PRO A 35 18.61 10.33 -15.09
CA PRO A 35 18.65 10.47 -16.55
C PRO A 35 17.43 9.79 -17.20
N GLN A 36 17.23 10.02 -18.50
CA GLN A 36 16.24 9.27 -19.27
C GLN A 36 16.56 7.77 -19.21
N ILE A 37 15.62 6.96 -18.74
CA ILE A 37 15.75 5.51 -18.71
C ILE A 37 15.00 4.94 -19.90
N SER A 38 15.70 4.23 -20.79
CA SER A 38 15.04 3.49 -21.88
C SER A 38 14.39 2.22 -21.32
N LEU A 39 13.12 2.01 -21.64
CA LEU A 39 12.38 0.82 -21.23
C LEU A 39 12.73 -0.36 -22.15
N LEU A 40 12.99 -1.53 -21.56
CA LEU A 40 13.28 -2.75 -22.30
C LEU A 40 12.04 -3.33 -23.00
N GLN A 41 10.84 -2.91 -22.58
CA GLN A 41 9.58 -3.15 -23.26
C GLN A 41 8.73 -1.87 -23.25
N SER A 42 7.91 -1.67 -24.28
CA SER A 42 6.97 -0.55 -24.27
C SER A 42 5.92 -0.74 -23.18
N PHE A 43 5.67 0.31 -22.39
CA PHE A 43 4.65 0.33 -21.36
C PHE A 43 3.42 1.09 -21.86
N ASN A 44 2.26 0.43 -21.89
CA ASN A 44 0.99 1.05 -22.21
C ASN A 44 0.38 1.65 -20.93
N PHE A 45 0.27 2.98 -20.90
CA PHE A 45 -0.38 3.76 -19.85
C PHE A 45 -1.60 4.48 -20.45
N PHE A 46 -2.78 3.93 -20.21
CA PHE A 46 -4.09 4.39 -20.69
C PHE A 46 -4.16 4.65 -22.20
N GLY A 47 -3.60 3.73 -22.99
CA GLY A 47 -3.56 3.78 -24.45
C GLY A 47 -2.34 4.54 -25.01
N GLN A 48 -1.57 5.22 -24.17
CA GLN A 48 -0.31 5.83 -24.56
C GLN A 48 0.85 4.87 -24.33
N HIS A 49 1.65 4.67 -25.37
CA HIS A 49 2.79 3.75 -25.34
C HIS A 49 4.08 4.52 -25.07
N TYR A 50 4.74 4.19 -23.97
CA TYR A 50 6.00 4.80 -23.57
C TYR A 50 7.17 3.84 -23.77
N SER A 51 8.30 4.38 -24.22
CA SER A 51 9.58 3.70 -24.37
C SER A 51 10.66 4.24 -23.45
N GLN A 52 10.34 5.26 -22.64
CA GLN A 52 11.24 5.83 -21.66
C GLN A 52 10.49 6.24 -20.40
N ILE A 53 11.23 6.42 -19.31
CA ILE A 53 10.72 6.90 -18.02
C ILE A 53 11.80 7.71 -17.29
N TYR A 54 11.37 8.56 -16.37
CA TYR A 54 12.21 9.31 -15.45
C TYR A 54 11.75 9.03 -14.01
N VAL A 55 12.72 8.82 -13.11
CA VAL A 55 12.47 8.64 -11.68
C VAL A 55 12.85 9.93 -10.97
N ASN A 56 11.85 10.73 -10.59
CA ASN A 56 12.08 12.03 -9.95
C ASN A 56 12.33 11.86 -8.45
N HIS A 57 13.20 12.70 -7.89
CA HIS A 57 13.62 12.54 -6.50
C HIS A 57 12.48 12.81 -5.51
N ASN A 58 11.51 13.62 -5.92
CA ASN A 58 10.31 14.00 -5.17
C ASN A 58 9.18 12.95 -5.20
N GLY A 59 9.47 11.68 -5.49
CA GLY A 59 8.52 10.58 -5.27
C GLY A 59 7.49 10.37 -6.39
N HIS A 60 7.81 10.78 -7.62
CA HIS A 60 6.97 10.58 -8.81
C HIS A 60 7.77 10.18 -10.06
N LEU A 61 7.06 9.57 -11.00
CA LEU A 61 7.55 9.14 -12.30
C LEU A 61 6.88 9.96 -13.41
N THR A 62 7.64 10.26 -14.45
CA THR A 62 7.17 10.94 -15.68
C THR A 62 7.76 10.23 -16.90
N PHE A 63 7.14 10.40 -18.07
CA PHE A 63 7.54 9.68 -19.28
C PHE A 63 8.15 10.57 -20.38
N ASP A 64 7.82 11.85 -20.37
CA ASP A 64 8.20 12.83 -21.40
C ASP A 64 9.52 13.55 -21.07
N SER A 65 9.69 13.99 -19.82
CA SER A 65 10.93 14.62 -19.35
C SER A 65 11.11 14.45 -17.84
N SER A 66 12.32 14.72 -17.33
CA SER A 66 12.53 14.96 -15.91
C SER A 66 11.65 16.11 -15.43
N TRP A 67 11.16 16.03 -14.18
CA TRP A 67 10.33 17.08 -13.59
C TRP A 67 10.63 17.25 -12.11
N SER A 68 11.23 18.40 -11.78
CA SER A 68 11.78 18.74 -10.46
C SER A 68 10.72 19.26 -9.46
N SER A 69 9.43 19.10 -9.75
CA SER A 69 8.39 19.66 -8.88
C SER A 69 8.31 18.91 -7.55
N PHE A 70 8.48 19.62 -6.45
CA PHE A 70 8.37 19.11 -5.07
C PHE A 70 7.01 19.41 -4.42
N THR A 71 6.21 20.30 -5.02
CA THR A 71 4.91 20.70 -4.49
C THR A 71 3.82 19.82 -5.08
N PRO A 72 3.23 18.89 -4.32
CA PRO A 72 2.19 18.03 -4.85
C PRO A 72 0.91 18.81 -5.17
N GLN A 73 0.26 18.37 -6.24
CA GLN A 73 -1.07 18.83 -6.65
C GLN A 73 -2.07 17.69 -6.46
N GLN A 74 -3.29 18.05 -6.07
CA GLN A 74 -4.36 17.08 -5.96
C GLN A 74 -4.76 16.55 -7.34
N PHE A 75 -4.95 15.23 -7.46
CA PHE A 75 -5.54 14.64 -8.66
C PHE A 75 -7.08 14.71 -8.59
N PRO A 76 -7.78 15.03 -9.70
CA PRO A 76 -7.23 15.37 -11.02
C PRO A 76 -6.56 16.74 -11.07
N MET A 77 -5.37 16.83 -11.66
CA MET A 77 -4.58 18.05 -11.82
C MET A 77 -4.93 18.83 -13.10
N TYR A 78 -5.59 18.19 -14.07
CA TYR A 78 -5.89 18.73 -15.41
C TYR A 78 -4.65 19.26 -16.14
N GLY A 79 -3.54 18.55 -15.98
CA GLY A 79 -2.22 18.95 -16.47
C GLY A 79 -1.89 18.42 -17.86
N GLY A 80 -0.77 18.87 -18.40
CA GLY A 80 -0.27 18.44 -19.72
C GLY A 80 0.67 17.24 -19.70
N ARG A 81 0.67 16.42 -18.64
CA ARG A 81 1.65 15.36 -18.44
C ARG A 81 1.03 14.12 -17.80
N ASP A 82 1.48 12.95 -18.24
CA ASP A 82 1.23 11.69 -17.57
C ASP A 82 2.19 11.50 -16.38
N ILE A 83 1.63 11.19 -15.21
CA ILE A 83 2.37 11.01 -13.97
C ILE A 83 1.95 9.73 -13.24
N ILE A 84 2.92 9.06 -12.62
CA ILE A 84 2.68 8.05 -11.59
C ILE A 84 3.37 8.55 -10.32
N ALA A 85 2.60 8.88 -9.29
CA ALA A 85 3.09 9.41 -8.04
C ALA A 85 2.84 8.40 -6.91
N PRO A 86 3.76 7.44 -6.63
CA PRO A 86 3.62 6.61 -5.45
C PRO A 86 3.61 7.44 -4.16
N TYR A 87 4.37 8.54 -4.11
CA TYR A 87 4.45 9.40 -2.93
C TYR A 87 5.03 10.78 -3.26
N TRP A 88 4.28 11.60 -3.98
CA TRP A 88 4.75 12.91 -4.43
C TRP A 88 4.75 13.93 -3.27
N THR A 89 5.95 14.36 -2.87
CA THR A 89 6.20 15.38 -1.87
C THR A 89 7.65 15.85 -1.97
N ASP A 90 8.04 16.80 -1.13
CA ASP A 90 9.37 17.40 -1.08
C ASP A 90 10.35 16.48 -0.31
N LEU A 91 11.07 15.64 -1.07
CA LEU A 91 12.02 14.64 -0.60
C LEU A 91 13.45 15.08 -0.92
N ASP A 92 14.37 14.79 0.00
CA ASP A 92 15.76 15.22 -0.10
C ASP A 92 16.72 14.08 0.27
N ASN A 93 17.33 13.48 -0.75
CA ASN A 93 18.29 12.38 -0.57
C ASN A 93 19.75 12.85 -0.41
N ARG A 94 20.02 14.16 -0.22
CA ARG A 94 21.40 14.65 -0.02
C ARG A 94 22.00 14.19 1.31
N GLY A 95 21.17 14.10 2.36
CA GLY A 95 21.59 13.71 3.71
C GLY A 95 21.56 12.20 3.97
N ASN A 96 20.48 11.52 3.57
CA ASN A 96 20.29 10.09 3.77
C ASN A 96 19.31 9.48 2.75
N GLY A 97 19.31 8.15 2.70
CA GLY A 97 18.50 7.38 1.77
C GLY A 97 19.02 7.43 0.34
N ASP A 98 18.53 6.53 -0.49
CA ASP A 98 18.95 6.40 -1.89
C ASP A 98 17.73 6.08 -2.77
N ILE A 99 17.84 6.45 -4.04
CA ILE A 99 16.79 6.20 -5.03
C ILE A 99 17.34 5.21 -6.04
N TYR A 100 16.66 4.09 -6.22
CA TYR A 100 17.08 2.99 -7.07
C TYR A 100 16.08 2.74 -8.19
N TYR A 101 16.57 2.28 -9.33
CA TYR A 101 15.71 1.75 -10.38
C TYR A 101 16.32 0.55 -11.10
N VAL A 102 15.48 -0.42 -11.46
CA VAL A 102 15.88 -1.69 -12.09
C VAL A 102 14.79 -2.21 -13.02
N GLN A 103 15.19 -2.98 -14.03
CA GLN A 103 14.29 -3.66 -14.96
C GLN A 103 14.59 -5.16 -15.02
N TYR A 104 13.55 -5.98 -15.15
CA TYR A 104 13.64 -7.43 -15.32
C TYR A 104 12.83 -7.86 -16.53
N THR A 105 13.38 -8.80 -17.31
CA THR A 105 12.69 -9.51 -18.39
C THR A 105 12.70 -11.03 -18.20
N ASN A 106 13.33 -11.50 -17.12
CA ASN A 106 13.40 -12.89 -16.68
C ASN A 106 13.72 -12.96 -15.17
N GLY A 107 13.77 -14.17 -14.62
CA GLY A 107 14.17 -14.42 -13.25
C GLY A 107 13.02 -14.44 -12.23
N SER A 108 13.37 -14.61 -10.96
CA SER A 108 12.42 -14.82 -9.86
C SER A 108 11.52 -13.61 -9.62
N ILE A 109 12.02 -12.39 -9.82
CA ILE A 109 11.23 -11.16 -9.64
C ILE A 109 10.08 -11.09 -10.63
N LEU A 110 10.33 -11.43 -11.90
CA LEU A 110 9.30 -11.50 -12.94
C LEU A 110 8.21 -12.53 -12.59
N GLN A 111 8.62 -13.68 -12.05
CA GLN A 111 7.72 -14.74 -11.60
C GLN A 111 6.89 -14.31 -10.39
N GLN A 112 7.50 -13.66 -9.40
CA GLN A 112 6.82 -13.15 -8.22
C GLN A 112 5.75 -12.11 -8.60
N VAL A 113 6.10 -11.12 -9.42
CA VAL A 113 5.13 -10.11 -9.90
C VAL A 113 3.99 -10.78 -10.68
N THR A 114 4.31 -11.78 -11.50
CA THR A 114 3.30 -12.57 -12.22
C THR A 114 2.33 -13.27 -11.26
N GLN A 115 2.84 -13.92 -10.21
CA GLN A 115 2.01 -14.59 -9.21
C GLN A 115 1.14 -13.58 -8.44
N ASP A 116 1.70 -12.45 -8.04
CA ASP A 116 0.98 -11.41 -7.32
C ASP A 116 -0.18 -10.85 -8.16
N ILE A 117 0.08 -10.49 -9.42
CA ILE A 117 -0.99 -10.00 -10.33
C ILE A 117 -2.06 -11.06 -10.56
N ASN A 118 -1.70 -12.33 -10.75
CA ASN A 118 -2.70 -13.40 -10.92
C ASN A 118 -3.49 -13.68 -9.65
N ALA A 119 -2.91 -13.45 -8.46
CA ALA A 119 -3.65 -13.56 -7.21
C ALA A 119 -4.75 -12.48 -7.10
N TYR A 120 -4.47 -11.26 -7.58
CA TYR A 120 -5.41 -10.15 -7.53
C TYR A 120 -6.39 -10.13 -8.71
N PHE A 121 -5.97 -10.65 -9.87
CA PHE A 121 -6.72 -10.65 -11.13
C PHE A 121 -6.74 -12.05 -11.79
N PRO A 122 -7.33 -13.07 -11.14
CA PRO A 122 -7.24 -14.47 -11.57
C PRO A 122 -7.85 -14.77 -12.96
N GLY A 123 -8.73 -13.90 -13.47
CA GLY A 123 -9.37 -14.06 -14.78
C GLY A 123 -8.51 -13.66 -15.98
N LEU A 124 -7.32 -13.05 -15.76
CA LEU A 124 -6.51 -12.52 -16.86
C LEU A 124 -5.46 -13.49 -17.40
N ASN A 125 -5.07 -14.50 -16.62
CA ASN A 125 -3.95 -15.39 -16.91
C ASN A 125 -2.70 -14.59 -17.34
N PHE A 126 -2.30 -13.63 -16.48
CA PHE A 126 -1.21 -12.71 -16.73
C PHE A 126 0.13 -13.43 -16.65
N HIS A 127 1.07 -13.07 -17.52
CA HIS A 127 2.45 -13.56 -17.49
C HIS A 127 3.36 -12.38 -17.81
N ALA A 128 3.95 -11.74 -16.79
CA ALA A 128 4.82 -10.60 -17.02
C ALA A 128 5.95 -11.00 -17.96
N ASN A 129 6.18 -10.20 -18.99
CA ASN A 129 7.39 -10.27 -19.81
C ASN A 129 8.37 -9.12 -19.47
N TRP A 130 7.91 -8.17 -18.65
CA TRP A 130 8.70 -7.05 -18.19
C TRP A 130 8.22 -6.48 -16.86
N VAL A 131 9.17 -6.08 -16.03
CA VAL A 131 8.97 -5.38 -14.76
C VAL A 131 9.99 -4.25 -14.65
N PHE A 132 9.53 -3.07 -14.24
CA PHE A 132 10.37 -1.96 -13.80
C PHE A 132 10.04 -1.64 -12.35
N ILE A 133 11.05 -1.41 -11.52
CA ILE A 133 10.89 -1.03 -10.11
C ILE A 133 11.68 0.25 -9.89
N ALA A 134 11.02 1.28 -9.35
CA ALA A 134 11.66 2.45 -8.77
C ALA A 134 11.44 2.42 -7.25
N THR A 135 12.51 2.60 -6.48
CA THR A 135 12.48 2.61 -5.02
C THR A 135 13.09 3.90 -4.49
N TRP A 136 12.38 4.63 -3.64
CA TRP A 136 12.96 5.65 -2.77
C TRP A 136 13.12 4.99 -1.42
N HIS A 137 14.35 4.64 -1.05
CA HIS A 137 14.67 3.87 0.15
C HIS A 137 15.23 4.79 1.22
N GLU A 138 14.54 4.86 2.37
CA GLU A 138 14.95 5.65 3.53
C GLU A 138 15.27 7.11 3.22
N VAL A 139 14.57 7.70 2.24
CA VAL A 139 14.80 9.09 1.82
C VAL A 139 14.16 10.04 2.84
N ALA A 140 14.86 11.13 3.16
CA ALA A 140 14.37 12.16 4.07
C ALA A 140 13.45 13.16 3.38
N TYR A 141 12.71 13.92 4.19
CA TYR A 141 12.06 15.14 3.72
C TYR A 141 13.09 16.28 3.69
N PHE A 142 12.91 17.25 2.78
CA PHE A 142 13.74 18.47 2.79
C PHE A 142 13.63 19.24 4.12
N PRO A 143 14.67 19.98 4.57
CA PRO A 143 16.05 20.00 4.06
C PRO A 143 16.94 19.06 4.88
N MET A 144 17.03 17.78 4.51
CA MET A 144 17.84 16.78 5.23
C MET A 144 17.41 16.56 6.69
N THR A 145 16.12 16.31 6.92
CA THR A 145 15.56 16.09 8.27
C THR A 145 16.10 14.84 8.99
N GLY A 146 16.85 13.96 8.30
CA GLY A 146 17.26 12.66 8.83
C GLY A 146 16.12 11.64 8.94
N THR A 147 14.92 11.99 8.46
CA THR A 147 13.78 11.05 8.44
C THR A 147 14.02 9.95 7.42
N GLN A 148 13.35 8.81 7.60
CA GLN A 148 13.48 7.67 6.69
C GLN A 148 12.10 7.25 6.18
N THR A 149 11.87 7.48 4.89
CA THR A 149 10.64 7.08 4.20
C THR A 149 11.00 6.13 3.05
N THR A 150 10.35 4.96 2.99
CA THR A 150 10.57 3.94 1.96
C THR A 150 9.31 3.68 1.15
N ILE A 151 9.38 3.88 -0.17
CA ILE A 151 8.27 3.65 -1.11
C ILE A 151 8.77 3.03 -2.42
N GLN A 152 7.92 2.28 -3.09
CA GLN A 152 8.18 1.72 -4.43
C GLN A 152 7.05 2.01 -5.41
N ALA A 153 7.42 2.24 -6.67
CA ALA A 153 6.53 2.10 -7.81
C ALA A 153 7.02 0.94 -8.69
N ILE A 154 6.10 0.06 -9.06
CA ILE A 154 6.37 -1.10 -9.93
C ILE A 154 5.48 -0.99 -11.15
N LEU A 155 6.08 -1.02 -12.33
CA LEU A 155 5.37 -1.09 -13.60
C LEU A 155 5.60 -2.48 -14.19
N THR A 156 4.55 -3.15 -14.66
CA THR A 156 4.70 -4.45 -15.31
C THR A 156 3.74 -4.61 -16.47
N THR A 157 4.16 -5.39 -17.47
CA THR A 157 3.32 -5.72 -18.62
C THR A 157 3.60 -7.13 -19.13
N ASN A 158 2.64 -7.67 -19.88
CA ASN A 158 2.82 -8.83 -20.75
C ASN A 158 2.68 -8.45 -22.25
N GLY A 159 2.64 -7.16 -22.57
CA GLY A 159 2.37 -6.61 -23.90
C GLY A 159 0.89 -6.33 -24.19
N GLN A 160 -0.03 -6.97 -23.47
CA GLN A 160 -1.48 -6.73 -23.58
C GLN A 160 -2.02 -5.97 -22.37
N TYR A 161 -1.70 -6.44 -21.17
CA TYR A 161 -2.11 -5.86 -19.90
C TYR A 161 -0.94 -5.12 -19.26
N SER A 162 -1.24 -3.99 -18.62
CA SER A 162 -0.26 -3.15 -17.95
C SER A 162 -0.74 -2.86 -16.55
N PHE A 163 0.16 -2.96 -15.57
CA PHE A 163 -0.14 -2.69 -14.17
C PHE A 163 0.85 -1.71 -13.56
N VAL A 164 0.34 -0.90 -12.65
CA VAL A 164 1.12 -0.09 -11.72
C VAL A 164 0.85 -0.60 -10.32
N LEU A 165 1.90 -0.91 -9.56
CA LEU A 165 1.81 -1.18 -8.13
C LEU A 165 2.53 -0.06 -7.36
N MET A 166 1.99 0.31 -6.22
CA MET A 166 2.62 1.22 -5.26
C MET A 166 2.75 0.49 -3.93
N ASN A 167 3.98 0.30 -3.45
CA ASN A 167 4.25 -0.35 -2.18
C ASN A 167 4.81 0.65 -1.16
N TYR A 168 4.36 0.55 0.08
CA TYR A 168 4.74 1.43 1.17
C TYR A 168 5.44 0.64 2.28
N GLY A 169 6.70 1.01 2.57
CA GLY A 169 7.44 0.54 3.72
C GLY A 169 7.20 1.45 4.93
N SER A 170 8.26 1.69 5.72
CA SER A 170 8.24 2.69 6.79
C SER A 170 8.07 4.10 6.21
N LEU A 171 7.08 4.85 6.70
CA LEU A 171 6.86 6.24 6.35
C LEU A 171 7.09 7.11 7.60
N ALA A 172 8.09 7.98 7.57
CA ALA A 172 8.30 8.91 8.67
C ALA A 172 7.15 9.92 8.78
N ASN A 173 6.91 10.46 9.99
CA ASN A 173 5.91 11.50 10.20
C ASN A 173 6.32 12.81 9.51
N THR A 174 5.34 13.50 8.91
CA THR A 174 5.53 14.84 8.37
C THR A 174 4.23 15.64 8.35
N SER A 175 4.34 16.97 8.33
CA SER A 175 3.23 17.90 8.07
C SER A 175 3.15 18.32 6.59
N ARG A 176 4.05 17.81 5.75
CA ARG A 176 4.03 18.08 4.30
C ARG A 176 2.81 17.44 3.65
N LEU A 177 2.26 18.14 2.66
CA LEU A 177 1.27 17.55 1.77
C LEU A 177 1.93 16.45 0.94
N ILE A 178 1.18 15.38 0.70
CA ILE A 178 1.62 14.23 -0.08
C ILE A 178 0.49 13.83 -1.02
N GLN A 179 0.78 13.70 -2.31
CA GLN A 179 -0.14 13.13 -3.30
C GLN A 179 0.32 11.72 -3.67
N ALA A 180 -0.58 10.73 -3.60
CA ALA A 180 -0.32 9.39 -4.07
C ALA A 180 -1.39 8.93 -5.07
N GLY A 181 -0.97 8.27 -6.15
CA GLY A 181 -1.84 7.81 -7.24
C GLY A 181 -1.26 8.10 -8.62
N TYR A 182 -2.12 8.33 -9.60
CA TYR A 182 -1.70 8.64 -10.97
C TYR A 182 -2.67 9.62 -11.63
N ASP A 183 -2.20 10.28 -12.67
CA ASP A 183 -2.98 11.22 -13.47
C ASP A 183 -2.44 11.26 -14.90
N THR A 184 -3.32 11.40 -15.87
CA THR A 184 -2.95 11.50 -17.28
C THR A 184 -3.12 12.91 -17.81
N ILE A 185 -2.64 13.16 -19.04
CA ILE A 185 -2.90 14.40 -19.77
C ILE A 185 -4.40 14.71 -19.77
N SER A 186 -4.72 15.95 -19.40
CA SER A 186 -6.08 16.48 -19.21
C SER A 186 -6.92 15.71 -18.17
N SER A 187 -6.29 14.88 -17.35
CA SER A 187 -6.90 14.00 -16.36
C SER A 187 -7.99 13.08 -16.91
N SER A 188 -7.81 12.65 -18.17
CA SER A 188 -8.71 11.69 -18.83
C SER A 188 -8.83 10.38 -18.05
N HIS A 189 -7.77 9.98 -17.34
CA HIS A 189 -7.75 8.91 -16.36
C HIS A 189 -6.93 9.37 -15.16
N HIS A 190 -7.48 9.21 -13.96
CA HIS A 190 -6.77 9.60 -12.73
C HIS A 190 -7.27 8.77 -11.55
N PHE A 191 -6.43 8.67 -10.53
CA PHE A 191 -6.81 8.10 -9.25
C PHE A 191 -5.99 8.74 -8.15
N SER A 192 -6.63 9.12 -7.05
CA SER A 192 -5.98 9.57 -5.83
C SER A 192 -6.17 8.52 -4.75
N ILE A 193 -5.08 8.00 -4.19
CA ILE A 193 -5.14 7.04 -3.09
C ILE A 193 -5.77 7.74 -1.87
N PRO A 194 -6.74 7.11 -1.18
CA PRO A 194 -7.30 7.64 0.07
C PRO A 194 -6.22 8.05 1.07
N GLY A 195 -6.37 9.23 1.66
CA GLY A 195 -5.37 9.83 2.54
C GLY A 195 -4.44 10.83 1.85
N SER A 196 -4.38 10.88 0.51
CA SER A 196 -3.67 11.94 -0.21
C SER A 196 -4.15 13.33 0.21
N MET A 197 -3.23 14.28 0.27
CA MET A 197 -3.46 15.68 0.69
C MET A 197 -4.05 15.82 2.09
N SER A 198 -3.87 14.81 2.96
CA SER A 198 -4.37 14.79 4.33
C SER A 198 -3.28 14.45 5.35
N ASN A 199 -3.57 14.62 6.64
CA ASN A 199 -2.65 14.30 7.74
C ASN A 199 -2.40 12.79 7.93
N ASN A 200 -3.21 11.93 7.29
CA ASN A 200 -3.09 10.47 7.40
C ASN A 200 -2.27 9.86 6.24
N ALA A 201 -1.49 10.66 5.52
CA ALA A 201 -0.62 10.20 4.42
C ALA A 201 0.76 9.70 4.91
N SER A 202 1.16 10.00 6.15
CA SER A 202 2.49 9.71 6.68
C SER A 202 2.43 9.10 8.08
N GLY A 203 3.58 8.65 8.59
CA GLY A 203 3.68 8.02 9.91
C GLY A 203 3.17 6.59 9.97
N SER A 204 3.21 6.04 11.18
CA SER A 204 2.79 4.65 11.47
C SER A 204 1.30 4.39 11.22
N ASN A 205 0.48 5.44 11.18
CA ASN A 205 -0.96 5.37 10.96
C ASN A 205 -1.36 5.77 9.53
N SER A 206 -0.39 5.81 8.60
CA SER A 206 -0.67 6.19 7.22
C SER A 206 -1.67 5.24 6.56
N ILE A 207 -2.69 5.80 5.90
CA ILE A 207 -3.63 5.03 5.09
C ILE A 207 -2.91 4.31 3.96
N PHE A 208 -1.84 4.91 3.41
CA PHE A 208 -1.07 4.28 2.35
C PHE A 208 -0.45 2.95 2.78
N SER A 209 0.05 2.88 4.02
CA SER A 209 0.68 1.69 4.61
C SER A 209 -0.30 0.70 5.21
N LEU A 210 -1.45 1.17 5.74
CA LEU A 210 -2.40 0.33 6.47
C LEU A 210 -3.55 -0.22 5.61
N ASP A 211 -3.88 0.45 4.52
CA ASP A 211 -4.99 0.09 3.63
C ASP A 211 -4.49 -0.43 2.27
N SER A 212 -5.41 -0.91 1.43
CA SER A 212 -5.11 -1.55 0.15
C SER A 212 -6.37 -1.74 -0.71
N ASN A 213 -6.22 -1.71 -2.03
CA ASN A 213 -7.27 -2.15 -2.96
C ASN A 213 -7.15 -3.64 -3.38
N VAL A 214 -6.15 -4.36 -2.87
CA VAL A 214 -5.91 -5.79 -3.16
C VAL A 214 -5.80 -6.65 -1.90
N ASN A 215 -6.25 -6.12 -0.75
CA ASN A 215 -6.19 -6.79 0.56
C ASN A 215 -4.77 -7.18 1.01
N VAL A 216 -3.75 -6.45 0.53
CA VAL A 216 -2.37 -6.54 1.02
C VAL A 216 -1.99 -5.18 1.57
N PRO A 217 -2.02 -4.97 2.90
CA PRO A 217 -1.71 -3.68 3.51
C PRO A 217 -0.44 -3.08 2.91
N GLY A 218 -0.46 -1.79 2.59
CA GLY A 218 0.70 -1.11 2.03
C GLY A 218 0.93 -1.39 0.55
N ARG A 219 0.02 -2.09 -0.14
CA ARG A 219 0.09 -2.33 -1.59
C ARG A 219 -1.18 -1.86 -2.29
N TRP A 220 -0.99 -1.06 -3.33
CA TRP A 220 -2.05 -0.56 -4.21
C TRP A 220 -1.74 -0.98 -5.63
N VAL A 221 -2.70 -1.55 -6.35
CA VAL A 221 -2.50 -2.11 -7.69
C VAL A 221 -3.55 -1.61 -8.67
N PHE A 222 -3.11 -1.07 -9.79
CA PHE A 222 -3.97 -0.47 -10.81
C PHE A 222 -3.69 -1.12 -12.16
N ARG A 223 -4.75 -1.54 -12.84
CA ARG A 223 -4.68 -1.93 -14.25
C ARG A 223 -4.77 -0.68 -15.11
N VAL A 224 -3.82 -0.47 -16.01
CA VAL A 224 -3.61 0.80 -16.74
C VAL A 224 -3.48 0.62 -18.25
N ASP A 225 -3.85 -0.53 -18.83
CA ASP A 225 -3.78 -0.76 -20.29
C ASP A 225 -4.97 -0.22 -21.10
N HIS A 226 -6.08 0.16 -20.45
CA HIS A 226 -7.28 0.58 -21.17
C HIS A 226 -7.25 2.06 -21.52
N GLY A 227 -7.14 2.38 -22.81
CA GLY A 227 -7.44 3.70 -23.32
C GLY A 227 -8.94 4.02 -23.24
N SER A 228 -9.25 5.31 -23.20
CA SER A 228 -10.57 5.94 -23.06
C SER A 228 -11.73 5.19 -23.73
N THR A 229 -12.36 4.26 -23.00
CA THR A 229 -13.73 3.84 -23.26
C THR A 229 -14.55 4.16 -22.03
N GLY A 230 -15.48 5.11 -22.19
CA GLY A 230 -16.33 5.71 -21.16
C GLY A 230 -17.28 4.75 -20.45
N SER A 231 -16.73 3.77 -19.75
CA SER A 231 -17.39 3.08 -18.66
C SER A 231 -16.39 3.08 -17.54
N HIS A 232 -16.75 3.71 -16.42
CA HIS A 232 -16.08 3.50 -15.15
C HIS A 232 -16.07 1.98 -14.94
N ALA A 233 -14.96 1.34 -15.29
CA ALA A 233 -14.70 -0.01 -14.85
C ALA A 233 -14.54 0.16 -13.35
N HIS A 234 -15.67 -0.04 -12.67
CA HIS A 234 -15.75 -0.25 -11.25
C HIS A 234 -14.61 -1.22 -10.96
N LEU A 235 -13.54 -0.72 -10.33
CA LEU A 235 -12.62 -1.58 -9.63
C LEU A 235 -13.53 -2.52 -8.84
N PRO A 236 -13.36 -3.86 -8.93
CA PRO A 236 -14.11 -4.73 -8.05
C PRO A 236 -13.93 -4.16 -6.66
N ALA A 237 -15.05 -3.77 -6.03
CA ALA A 237 -15.03 -3.40 -4.63
C ALA A 237 -14.19 -4.45 -3.90
N PRO A 238 -13.35 -4.06 -2.93
CA PRO A 238 -12.54 -5.03 -2.19
C PRO A 238 -13.46 -6.17 -1.80
N ALA A 239 -13.11 -7.39 -2.22
CA ALA A 239 -13.96 -8.54 -1.99
C ALA A 239 -14.22 -8.60 -0.49
N SER A 240 -15.42 -8.19 -0.07
CA SER A 240 -15.87 -8.38 1.29
C SER A 240 -16.15 -9.87 1.38
N LEU A 241 -15.12 -10.64 1.72
CA LEU A 241 -15.32 -11.98 2.21
C LEU A 241 -16.13 -11.79 3.49
N SER A 242 -17.44 -12.03 3.38
CA SER A 242 -18.26 -12.28 4.56
C SER A 242 -17.57 -13.42 5.33
N PRO A 243 -17.40 -13.30 6.66
CA PRO A 243 -16.86 -14.40 7.42
C PRO A 243 -17.82 -15.57 7.25
N SER A 244 -17.42 -16.58 6.48
CA SER A 244 -18.11 -17.86 6.45
C SER A 244 -18.07 -18.42 7.87
N PRO A 245 -19.20 -18.84 8.46
CA PRO A 245 -19.18 -19.45 9.77
C PRO A 245 -18.31 -20.71 9.73
N VAL A 246 -17.21 -20.70 10.48
CA VAL A 246 -16.37 -21.87 10.69
C VAL A 246 -17.12 -22.80 11.63
N THR A 247 -17.71 -23.86 11.09
CA THR A 247 -18.34 -24.91 11.89
C THR A 247 -17.25 -25.84 12.44
N LEU A 248 -16.82 -25.63 13.68
CA LEU A 248 -15.95 -26.56 14.39
C LEU A 248 -16.75 -27.80 14.82
N SER A 249 -16.54 -28.91 14.14
CA SER A 249 -17.03 -30.24 14.55
C SER A 249 -16.00 -30.89 15.48
N ALA A 250 -16.29 -30.91 16.79
CA ALA A 250 -15.50 -31.67 17.75
C ALA A 250 -16.09 -33.08 17.93
N ARG A 251 -15.32 -34.14 17.64
CA ARG A 251 -15.65 -35.50 18.12
C ARG A 251 -15.41 -35.56 19.62
N ARG A 252 -16.37 -36.10 20.37
CA ARG A 252 -16.23 -36.32 21.83
C ARG A 252 -14.93 -37.08 22.13
N GLY A 253 -14.04 -36.48 22.91
CA GLY A 253 -12.86 -37.15 23.49
C GLY A 253 -11.49 -36.60 23.09
N ALA A 254 -11.38 -35.58 22.23
CA ALA A 254 -10.09 -34.96 21.89
C ALA A 254 -9.91 -33.60 22.57
N SER A 255 -8.83 -33.43 23.35
CA SER A 255 -8.32 -32.09 23.68
C SER A 255 -7.52 -31.58 22.49
N ALA A 256 -7.99 -30.52 21.85
CA ALA A 256 -7.22 -29.75 20.88
C ALA A 256 -6.92 -28.37 21.48
N ILE A 257 -5.64 -28.02 21.55
CA ILE A 257 -5.21 -26.64 21.79
C ILE A 257 -5.42 -25.92 20.46
N VAL A 258 -6.42 -25.04 20.37
CA VAL A 258 -6.61 -24.17 19.21
C VAL A 258 -5.77 -22.92 19.46
N ASP A 259 -4.70 -22.74 18.68
CA ASP A 259 -3.97 -21.49 18.64
C ASP A 259 -4.84 -20.42 17.95
N LEU A 260 -5.39 -19.51 18.76
CA LEU A 260 -6.26 -18.42 18.33
C LEU A 260 -5.50 -17.20 17.80
N SER A 261 -4.16 -17.28 17.66
CA SER A 261 -3.36 -16.19 17.09
C SER A 261 -3.77 -15.79 15.66
N SER A 262 -4.48 -16.68 14.94
CA SER A 262 -4.96 -16.46 13.57
C SER A 262 -6.37 -15.83 13.46
N MET A 263 -7.09 -15.58 14.57
CA MET A 263 -8.47 -15.06 14.53
C MET A 263 -8.60 -13.55 14.77
N VAL A 264 -7.50 -12.81 14.93
CA VAL A 264 -7.54 -11.35 15.12
C VAL A 264 -6.90 -10.64 13.93
N THR A 265 -7.62 -10.58 12.82
CA THR A 265 -7.40 -9.55 11.80
C THR A 265 -8.74 -9.18 11.20
N ASN A 266 -9.05 -7.88 11.23
CA ASN A 266 -10.27 -7.19 10.76
C ASN A 266 -11.36 -6.96 11.79
N VAL A 267 -11.16 -5.96 12.66
CA VAL A 267 -12.24 -5.03 13.02
C VAL A 267 -11.69 -3.60 13.07
N CYS A 268 -12.31 -2.75 12.26
CA CYS A 268 -12.10 -1.31 12.10
C CYS A 268 -11.98 -0.57 13.44
N HIS A 269 -10.94 0.26 13.60
CA HIS A 269 -10.75 1.12 14.76
C HIS A 269 -11.59 2.39 14.67
N GLN A 270 -12.85 2.32 15.09
CA GLN A 270 -13.50 3.42 15.81
C GLN A 270 -14.46 2.83 16.86
N HIS A 271 -14.37 3.37 18.09
CA HIS A 271 -15.08 3.01 19.33
C HIS A 271 -14.48 1.86 20.16
N HIS A 272 -14.38 2.12 21.47
CA HIS A 272 -13.92 1.20 22.50
C HIS A 272 -14.76 -0.10 22.47
N VAL A 273 -14.18 -1.22 22.00
CA VAL A 273 -14.85 -2.53 22.07
C VAL A 273 -14.31 -3.28 23.29
N VAL A 274 -15.17 -3.45 24.30
CA VAL A 274 -14.97 -4.44 25.37
C VAL A 274 -15.36 -5.81 24.80
N VAL A 275 -14.39 -6.72 24.68
CA VAL A 275 -14.66 -8.11 24.26
C VAL A 275 -15.29 -8.87 25.42
N ILE A 276 -16.53 -9.32 25.25
CA ILE A 276 -17.24 -10.16 26.22
C ILE A 276 -17.27 -11.59 25.66
N MET A 277 -16.54 -12.52 26.29
CA MET A 277 -16.65 -13.94 25.96
C MET A 277 -17.82 -14.58 26.73
N LYS A 278 -18.67 -15.34 26.03
CA LYS A 278 -19.69 -16.23 26.61
C LYS A 278 -19.14 -17.65 26.60
N ASP A 279 -18.94 -18.26 27.77
CA ASP A 279 -18.74 -19.71 27.84
C ASP A 279 -20.07 -20.45 27.63
N ALA A 280 -19.97 -21.69 27.16
CA ALA A 280 -21.07 -22.59 26.76
C ALA A 280 -22.06 -22.98 27.89
N ILE A 281 -22.03 -22.31 29.05
CA ILE A 281 -22.98 -22.47 30.15
C ILE A 281 -23.47 -21.10 30.69
N GLY A 282 -23.30 -20.01 29.95
CA GLY A 282 -24.03 -18.76 30.21
C GLY A 282 -23.61 -17.98 31.46
N LYS A 283 -22.31 -17.87 31.77
CA LYS A 283 -21.79 -16.91 32.75
C LYS A 283 -20.78 -15.96 32.11
N LEU A 284 -20.93 -14.66 32.39
CA LEU A 284 -20.07 -13.57 31.93
C LEU A 284 -18.88 -13.41 32.88
N VAL A 285 -17.65 -13.38 32.37
CA VAL A 285 -16.44 -13.17 33.18
C VAL A 285 -15.61 -12.02 32.58
N ASN A 286 -15.26 -11.04 33.42
CA ASN A 286 -14.27 -10.00 33.12
C ASN A 286 -12.86 -10.53 33.46
N SER A 287 -11.85 -10.19 32.64
CA SER A 287 -10.43 -10.54 32.75
C SER A 287 -9.70 -10.11 34.05
N SER A 288 -10.39 -9.64 35.09
CA SER A 288 -9.82 -9.40 36.43
C SER A 288 -10.40 -10.29 37.55
N GLY A 289 -11.21 -11.31 37.23
CA GLY A 289 -11.57 -12.38 38.17
C GLY A 289 -12.39 -12.00 39.40
N THR A 290 -13.08 -10.85 39.40
CA THR A 290 -13.96 -10.44 40.52
C THR A 290 -15.39 -10.20 40.06
N VAL A 291 -16.35 -10.93 40.64
CA VAL A 291 -17.79 -10.79 40.35
C VAL A 291 -18.34 -9.58 41.10
N LYS A 292 -18.88 -8.58 40.38
CA LYS A 292 -19.84 -7.62 40.93
C LYS A 292 -21.15 -7.80 40.17
N SER A 293 -22.25 -8.04 40.89
CA SER A 293 -23.57 -8.18 40.27
C SER A 293 -23.98 -6.85 39.63
N VAL A 294 -24.60 -6.92 38.44
CA VAL A 294 -25.20 -5.76 37.79
C VAL A 294 -26.66 -6.11 37.52
N ARG A 295 -27.56 -5.26 38.00
CA ARG A 295 -29.01 -5.34 37.79
C ARG A 295 -29.33 -4.97 36.34
N GLU A 296 -30.22 -5.76 35.71
CA GLU A 296 -30.85 -5.42 34.43
C GLU A 296 -31.62 -4.10 34.54
N PHE A 297 -31.42 -3.22 33.56
CA PHE A 297 -32.39 -2.20 33.20
C PHE A 297 -32.95 -2.54 31.82
N ALA A 298 -34.26 -2.75 31.76
CA ALA A 298 -35.02 -3.03 30.55
C ALA A 298 -35.06 -1.79 29.62
N PRO A 299 -35.25 -1.99 28.30
CA PRO A 299 -35.31 -0.89 27.34
C PRO A 299 -36.62 -0.10 27.48
N VAL A 300 -36.53 1.23 27.50
CA VAL A 300 -37.66 2.12 27.25
C VAL A 300 -37.72 2.38 25.74
N MET A 301 -38.78 1.91 25.09
CA MET A 301 -39.19 2.38 23.76
C MET A 301 -39.93 3.70 23.91
N VAL A 302 -39.44 4.76 23.23
CA VAL A 302 -40.18 5.60 22.25
C VAL A 302 -39.14 6.17 21.29
#